data_AF-H8X665-F1
#
_entry.id   AF-H8X665-F1
#
_cell.length_a   1.000
_cell.length_b   1.000
_cell.length_c   1.000
_cell.angle_alpha   90.00
_cell.angle_beta   90.00
_cell.angle_gamma   90.00
#
_symmetry.space_group_name_H-M   'P 1'
#
loop_
_entity.id
_entity.type
_entity.pdbx_description
1 polymer ?
#
loop_
_entity_poly.entity_id
_entity_poly.type
_entity_poly.pdbx_seq_one_letter_code
_entity_poly.pdbx_strand_id
1 'polypeptide(L)'
;MATLYTAETGNGRKPLILVKLLDAPIKVHLFDWPSKEIKSGSYLKLNPNGLVPTFVDDDIGSIFESNAILEYIASKYDKEGKFSYKEQDDPKLYWHQKEWLYFQASQFAAHTLSRGVYYIQMNPNDEFTKENVLHNFAKLYDVIEGQLIQNGSGWLIGDKFTIVDIAFATGNHRRIEVFTGTDYEIKDFDEKYPKVVKWYENVLAIDGVKDVLT
;
A
#
# COMPACT_ATOMS: atom_id res chain seq x y z
N MET A 1 -10.63 -14.54 17.84
CA MET A 1 -9.76 -14.89 16.68
C MET A 1 -9.70 -13.71 15.74
N ALA A 2 -8.50 -13.22 15.44
CA ALA A 2 -8.31 -12.04 14.60
C ALA A 2 -8.91 -12.22 13.20
N THR A 3 -9.55 -11.18 12.67
CA THR A 3 -10.13 -11.17 11.32
C THR A 3 -9.73 -9.92 10.56
N LEU A 4 -9.22 -10.11 9.33
CA LEU A 4 -8.99 -9.06 8.34
C LEU A 4 -10.13 -9.03 7.33
N TYR A 5 -10.91 -7.95 7.33
CA TYR A 5 -11.88 -7.64 6.29
C TYR A 5 -11.22 -6.79 5.22
N THR A 6 -11.17 -7.27 3.98
CA THR A 6 -10.41 -6.61 2.92
C THR A 6 -10.96 -6.90 1.52
N ALA A 7 -10.38 -6.28 0.49
CA ALA A 7 -10.68 -6.52 -0.91
C ALA A 7 -9.43 -6.27 -1.77
N GLU A 8 -9.46 -6.68 -3.04
CA GLU A 8 -8.36 -6.53 -4.01
C GLU A 8 -8.23 -5.08 -4.51
N THR A 9 -7.83 -4.21 -3.59
CA THR A 9 -7.57 -2.78 -3.83
C THR A 9 -6.17 -2.41 -3.35
N GLY A 10 -5.69 -1.23 -3.75
CA GLY A 10 -4.38 -0.73 -3.30
C GLY A 10 -4.23 -0.69 -1.77
N ASN A 11 -5.26 -0.29 -1.01
CA ASN A 11 -5.20 -0.31 0.45
C ASN A 11 -5.50 -1.70 1.03
N GLY A 12 -6.40 -2.46 0.43
CA GLY A 12 -6.81 -3.76 0.95
C GLY A 12 -5.74 -4.85 0.84
N ARG A 13 -4.95 -4.85 -0.25
CA ARG A 13 -3.87 -5.82 -0.47
C ARG A 13 -2.72 -5.68 0.53
N LYS A 14 -2.52 -4.50 1.12
CA LYS A 14 -1.40 -4.22 2.05
C LYS A 14 -1.33 -5.18 3.23
N PRO A 15 -2.31 -5.19 4.16
CA PRO A 15 -2.28 -6.12 5.28
C PRO A 15 -2.44 -7.57 4.81
N LEU A 16 -3.13 -7.82 3.68
CA LEU A 16 -3.28 -9.17 3.14
C LEU A 16 -1.93 -9.82 2.77
N ILE A 17 -1.03 -9.06 2.15
CA ILE A 17 0.34 -9.52 1.87
C ILE A 17 1.04 -9.91 3.16
N LEU A 18 1.03 -9.02 4.17
CA LEU A 18 1.73 -9.27 5.43
C LEU A 18 1.16 -10.49 6.19
N VAL A 19 -0.17 -10.66 6.18
CA VAL A 19 -0.82 -11.85 6.77
C VAL A 19 -0.31 -13.13 6.11
N LYS A 20 -0.23 -13.18 4.77
CA LYS A 20 0.28 -14.35 4.04
C LYS A 20 1.76 -14.59 4.33
N LEU A 21 2.59 -13.55 4.30
CA LEU A 21 4.04 -13.68 4.51
C LEU A 21 4.42 -14.15 5.92
N LEU A 22 3.62 -13.80 6.92
CA LEU A 22 3.82 -14.21 8.31
C LEU A 22 3.20 -15.56 8.64
N ASP A 23 2.44 -16.15 7.71
CA ASP A 23 1.55 -17.30 7.99
C ASP A 23 0.73 -17.07 9.27
N ALA A 24 0.23 -15.83 9.44
CA ALA A 24 -0.38 -15.42 10.69
C ALA A 24 -1.77 -16.08 10.84
N PRO A 25 -2.17 -16.49 12.06
CA PRO A 25 -3.46 -17.14 12.33
C PRO A 25 -4.62 -16.12 12.32
N ILE A 26 -4.77 -15.41 11.22
CA ILE A 26 -5.75 -14.35 10.99
C ILE A 26 -6.73 -14.85 9.93
N LYS A 27 -8.03 -14.85 10.26
CA LYS A 27 -9.08 -15.14 9.29
C LYS A 27 -9.15 -13.99 8.28
N VAL A 28 -9.16 -14.30 6.99
CA VAL A 28 -9.39 -13.29 5.94
C VAL A 28 -10.83 -13.38 5.45
N HIS A 29 -11.53 -12.26 5.47
CA HIS A 29 -12.79 -12.06 4.79
C HIS A 29 -12.54 -11.15 3.58
N LEU A 30 -12.48 -11.75 2.39
CA LEU A 30 -12.26 -11.05 1.13
C LEU A 30 -13.61 -10.71 0.50
N PHE A 31 -13.90 -9.43 0.36
CA PHE A 31 -15.08 -8.97 -0.38
C PHE A 31 -14.82 -9.03 -1.88
N ASP A 32 -15.88 -9.31 -2.64
CA ASP A 32 -15.92 -8.94 -4.05
C ASP A 32 -15.73 -7.43 -4.21
N TRP A 33 -15.12 -6.97 -5.31
CA TRP A 33 -14.92 -5.55 -5.54
C TRP A 33 -15.51 -5.09 -6.88
N PRO A 34 -16.41 -4.09 -6.88
CA PRO A 34 -16.90 -3.29 -5.75
C PRO A 34 -17.95 -4.02 -4.89
N SER A 35 -17.96 -3.80 -3.57
CA SER A 35 -18.98 -4.36 -2.66
C SER A 35 -19.82 -3.29 -1.95
N LYS A 36 -21.13 -3.55 -1.84
CA LYS A 36 -22.07 -2.74 -1.04
C LYS A 36 -22.03 -3.10 0.46
N GLU A 37 -21.45 -4.25 0.81
CA GLU A 37 -21.41 -4.74 2.20
C GLU A 37 -20.60 -3.81 3.11
N ILE A 38 -19.60 -3.12 2.57
CA ILE A 38 -18.81 -2.12 3.29
C ILE A 38 -19.64 -0.90 3.73
N LYS A 39 -20.87 -0.77 3.23
CA LYS A 39 -21.85 0.27 3.62
C LYS A 39 -22.96 -0.27 4.51
N SER A 40 -22.95 -1.57 4.82
CA SER A 40 -23.93 -2.17 5.73
C SER A 40 -23.76 -1.65 7.16
N GLY A 41 -24.86 -1.60 7.91
CA GLY A 41 -24.80 -1.18 9.32
C GLY A 41 -23.93 -2.08 10.20
N SER A 42 -23.73 -3.35 9.83
CA SER A 42 -22.82 -4.26 10.53
C SER A 42 -21.36 -3.90 10.26
N TYR A 43 -20.98 -3.61 9.01
CA TYR A 43 -19.61 -3.21 8.69
C TYR A 43 -19.27 -1.82 9.21
N LEU A 44 -20.20 -0.86 9.12
CA LEU A 44 -19.99 0.51 9.60
C LEU A 44 -19.77 0.60 11.13
N LYS A 45 -20.22 -0.40 11.89
CA LYS A 45 -19.88 -0.53 13.32
C LYS A 45 -18.41 -0.90 13.56
N LEU A 46 -17.77 -1.56 12.59
CA LEU A 46 -16.35 -1.92 12.65
C LEU A 46 -15.48 -0.80 12.08
N ASN A 47 -15.92 -0.19 10.98
CA ASN A 47 -15.22 0.92 10.35
C ASN A 47 -16.24 1.99 9.88
N PRO A 48 -16.36 3.11 10.61
CA PRO A 48 -17.32 4.16 10.29
C PRO A 48 -17.03 4.87 8.96
N ASN A 49 -15.82 4.76 8.42
CA ASN A 49 -15.46 5.28 7.10
C ASN A 49 -16.08 4.43 5.96
N GLY A 50 -16.46 3.18 6.26
CA GLY A 50 -17.05 2.27 5.28
C GLY A 50 -16.11 1.99 4.10
N LEU A 51 -14.81 1.85 4.38
CA LEU A 51 -13.77 1.49 3.43
C LEU A 51 -13.06 0.21 3.89
N VAL A 52 -12.38 -0.46 2.97
CA VAL A 52 -11.45 -1.55 3.27
C VAL A 52 -10.02 -1.01 3.34
N PRO A 53 -9.12 -1.64 4.11
CA PRO A 53 -9.34 -2.78 5.00
C PRO A 53 -9.83 -2.41 6.40
N THR A 54 -10.24 -3.40 7.19
CA THR A 54 -10.54 -3.30 8.62
C THR A 54 -10.07 -4.56 9.33
N PHE A 55 -9.41 -4.38 10.46
CA PHE A 55 -8.85 -5.49 11.24
C PHE A 55 -9.53 -5.54 12.61
N VAL A 56 -9.97 -6.73 13.02
CA VAL A 56 -10.65 -6.97 14.28
C VAL A 56 -9.87 -7.98 15.08
N ASP A 57 -9.51 -7.62 16.31
CA ASP A 57 -8.75 -8.47 17.23
C ASP A 57 -9.24 -8.27 18.66
N ASP A 58 -9.20 -9.34 19.45
CA ASP A 58 -9.75 -9.36 20.80
C ASP A 58 -9.02 -8.38 21.76
N ASP A 59 -7.75 -8.05 21.48
CA ASP A 59 -6.92 -7.19 22.35
C ASP A 59 -7.19 -5.69 22.15
N ILE A 60 -7.57 -5.28 20.94
CA ILE A 60 -7.69 -3.85 20.55
C ILE A 60 -9.06 -3.48 19.98
N GLY A 61 -9.93 -4.45 19.74
CA GLY A 61 -11.17 -4.25 19.01
C GLY A 61 -10.93 -4.08 17.51
N SER A 62 -11.75 -3.23 16.87
CA SER A 62 -11.67 -2.95 15.44
C SER A 62 -10.82 -1.71 15.15
N ILE A 63 -9.84 -1.85 14.25
CA ILE A 63 -9.05 -0.74 13.72
C ILE A 63 -9.16 -0.68 12.18
N PHE A 64 -9.06 0.54 11.66
CA PHE A 64 -9.01 0.84 10.23
C PHE A 64 -7.72 1.64 9.92
N GLU A 65 -7.53 2.03 8.65
CA GLU A 65 -6.27 2.52 8.06
C GLU A 65 -5.27 1.41 7.75
N SER A 66 -5.06 1.13 6.46
CA SER A 66 -4.26 -0.01 5.98
C SER A 66 -2.82 -0.02 6.52
N ASN A 67 -2.22 1.16 6.69
CA ASN A 67 -0.84 1.25 7.15
C ASN A 67 -0.78 1.07 8.67
N ALA A 68 -1.74 1.57 9.44
CA ALA A 68 -1.84 1.28 10.87
C ALA A 68 -2.07 -0.23 11.12
N ILE A 69 -2.87 -0.89 10.27
CA ILE A 69 -3.08 -2.33 10.33
C ILE A 69 -1.77 -3.09 10.03
N LEU A 70 -0.99 -2.67 9.02
CA LEU A 70 0.35 -3.24 8.77
C LEU A 70 1.22 -3.19 10.02
N GLU A 71 1.27 -2.03 10.68
CA GLU A 71 2.07 -1.85 11.90
C GLU A 71 1.57 -2.71 13.06
N TYR A 72 0.26 -2.79 13.25
CA TYR A 72 -0.30 -3.62 14.30
C TYR A 72 0.03 -5.11 14.06
N ILE A 73 -0.19 -5.61 12.84
CA ILE A 73 0.12 -6.99 12.48
C ILE A 73 1.62 -7.26 12.67
N ALA A 74 2.49 -6.36 12.22
CA ALA A 74 3.94 -6.50 12.42
C ALA A 74 4.30 -6.56 13.92
N SER A 75 3.79 -5.65 14.75
CA SER A 75 4.09 -5.67 16.19
C SER A 75 3.62 -6.95 16.89
N LYS A 76 2.48 -7.52 16.45
CA LYS A 76 1.90 -8.72 17.06
C LYS A 76 2.44 -10.03 16.51
N TYR A 77 2.76 -10.12 15.22
CA TYR A 77 3.08 -11.39 14.55
C TYR A 77 4.50 -11.43 13.96
N ASP A 78 5.14 -10.30 13.66
CA ASP A 78 6.53 -10.25 13.17
C ASP A 78 7.55 -10.23 14.33
N LYS A 79 7.57 -11.33 15.10
CA LYS A 79 8.37 -11.42 16.34
C LYS A 79 9.87 -11.34 16.10
N GLU A 80 10.36 -11.69 14.92
CA GLU A 80 11.77 -11.60 14.55
C GLU A 80 12.13 -10.28 13.85
N GLY A 81 11.13 -9.43 13.57
CA GLY A 81 11.35 -8.21 12.79
C GLY A 81 11.81 -8.53 11.38
N LYS A 82 11.32 -9.62 10.76
CA LYS A 82 11.68 -10.02 9.41
C LYS A 82 11.19 -9.01 8.37
N PHE A 83 10.04 -8.40 8.61
CA PHE A 83 9.37 -7.47 7.68
C PHE A 83 9.20 -6.07 8.29
N SER A 84 9.79 -5.79 9.43
CA SER A 84 9.65 -4.51 10.11
C SER A 84 10.89 -4.15 10.94
N TYR A 85 11.05 -2.86 11.19
CA TYR A 85 11.96 -2.34 12.21
C TYR A 85 11.17 -2.05 13.48
N LYS A 86 11.78 -2.37 14.63
CA LYS A 86 11.18 -2.16 15.95
C LYS A 86 11.94 -1.07 16.69
N GLU A 87 11.23 -0.20 17.40
CA GLU A 87 11.80 0.96 18.08
C GLU A 87 12.91 0.59 19.06
N GLN A 88 12.75 -0.50 19.80
CA GLN A 88 13.75 -0.95 20.78
C GLN A 88 15.01 -1.55 20.15
N ASP A 89 14.93 -2.02 18.90
CA ASP A 89 16.05 -2.68 18.22
C ASP A 89 16.83 -1.68 17.34
N ASP A 90 16.11 -0.84 16.59
CA ASP A 90 16.67 0.25 15.79
C ASP A 90 15.68 1.43 15.74
N PRO A 91 15.78 2.40 16.67
CA PRO A 91 14.86 3.53 16.73
C PRO A 91 14.95 4.40 15.47
N LYS A 92 16.12 4.48 14.82
CA LYS A 92 16.30 5.31 13.63
C LYS A 92 15.51 4.74 12.45
N LEU A 93 15.69 3.46 12.13
CA LEU A 93 14.96 2.81 11.04
C LEU A 93 13.47 2.68 11.36
N TYR A 94 13.10 2.53 12.62
CA TYR A 94 11.70 2.57 13.05
C TYR A 94 11.02 3.91 12.71
N TRP A 95 11.64 5.05 13.03
CA TRP A 95 11.05 6.35 12.73
C TRP A 95 11.02 6.68 11.23
N HIS A 96 12.01 6.22 10.46
CA HIS A 96 11.94 6.31 9.00
C HIS A 96 10.86 5.38 8.41
N GLN A 97 10.65 4.19 8.96
CA GLN A 97 9.53 3.32 8.58
C GLN A 97 8.19 4.04 8.82
N LYS A 98 8.02 4.68 9.99
CA LYS A 98 6.83 5.51 10.26
C LYS A 98 6.65 6.61 9.22
N GLU A 99 7.68 7.42 9.00
CA GLU A 99 7.69 8.53 8.04
C GLU A 99 7.19 8.09 6.67
N TRP A 100 7.77 7.01 6.14
CA TRP A 100 7.42 6.51 4.81
C TRP A 100 6.03 5.86 4.75
N LEU A 101 5.57 5.20 5.82
CA LEU A 101 4.17 4.73 5.89
C LEU A 101 3.18 5.90 5.88
N TYR A 102 3.47 7.00 6.56
CA TYR A 102 2.64 8.21 6.49
C TYR A 102 2.73 8.90 5.12
N PHE A 103 3.92 8.97 4.52
CA PHE A 103 4.12 9.48 3.16
C PHE A 103 3.35 8.65 2.14
N GLN A 104 3.38 7.33 2.26
CA GLN A 104 2.61 6.41 1.41
C GLN A 104 1.11 6.67 1.51
N ALA A 105 0.57 6.77 2.73
CA ALA A 105 -0.87 6.97 2.91
C ALA A 105 -1.33 8.33 2.35
N SER A 106 -0.61 9.40 2.71
CA SER A 106 -1.01 10.77 2.38
C SER A 106 -0.70 11.17 0.94
N GLN A 107 0.51 10.87 0.44
CA GLN A 107 0.97 11.32 -0.87
C GLN A 107 0.69 10.29 -1.96
N PHE A 108 0.96 9.01 -1.70
CA PHE A 108 0.68 7.99 -2.71
C PHE A 108 -0.82 7.66 -2.75
N ALA A 109 -1.35 7.02 -1.72
CA ALA A 109 -2.72 6.48 -1.77
C ALA A 109 -3.77 7.59 -1.91
N ALA A 110 -3.72 8.63 -1.07
CA ALA A 110 -4.72 9.69 -1.07
C ALA A 110 -4.50 10.73 -2.17
N HIS A 111 -3.31 11.33 -2.26
CA HIS A 111 -3.08 12.48 -3.16
C HIS A 111 -2.95 12.08 -4.65
N THR A 112 -2.53 10.85 -4.96
CA THR A 112 -2.42 10.39 -6.36
C THR A 112 -3.50 9.37 -6.72
N LEU A 113 -3.42 8.11 -6.26
CA LEU A 113 -4.31 7.02 -6.70
C LEU A 113 -5.79 7.34 -6.52
N SER A 114 -6.20 7.71 -5.31
CA SER A 114 -7.62 7.92 -4.99
C SER A 114 -8.19 9.13 -5.74
N ARG A 115 -7.42 10.22 -5.85
CA ARG A 115 -7.80 11.40 -6.63
C ARG A 115 -7.83 11.10 -8.12
N GLY A 116 -6.83 10.40 -8.66
CA GLY A 116 -6.78 10.01 -10.07
C GLY A 116 -7.98 9.16 -10.47
N VAL A 117 -8.32 8.14 -9.67
CA VAL A 117 -9.53 7.32 -9.89
C VAL A 117 -10.79 8.17 -9.86
N TYR A 118 -10.94 9.04 -8.85
CA TYR A 118 -12.10 9.90 -8.72
C TYR A 118 -12.25 10.84 -9.93
N TYR A 119 -11.16 11.44 -10.37
CA TYR A 119 -11.14 12.40 -11.47
C TYR A 119 -11.45 11.75 -12.82
N ILE A 120 -10.91 10.56 -13.09
CA ILE A 120 -11.27 9.77 -14.29
C ILE A 120 -12.78 9.50 -14.31
N GLN A 121 -13.37 9.19 -13.16
CA GLN A 121 -14.79 8.90 -13.07
C GLN A 121 -15.69 10.13 -13.25
N MET A 122 -15.24 11.31 -12.78
CA MET A 122 -16.05 12.53 -12.80
C MET A 122 -15.87 13.36 -14.07
N ASN A 123 -14.63 13.53 -14.55
CA ASN A 123 -14.29 14.41 -15.67
C ASN A 123 -13.22 13.75 -16.57
N PRO A 124 -13.54 12.63 -17.24
CA PRO A 124 -12.55 11.84 -17.99
C PRO A 124 -11.84 12.59 -19.13
N ASN A 125 -12.45 13.67 -19.64
CA ASN A 125 -11.93 14.43 -20.79
C ASN A 125 -11.38 15.82 -20.41
N ASP A 126 -11.18 16.10 -19.11
CA ASP A 126 -10.63 17.39 -18.67
C ASP A 126 -9.10 17.36 -18.67
N GLU A 127 -8.50 18.06 -19.65
CA GLU A 127 -7.05 18.12 -19.84
C GLU A 127 -6.31 18.67 -18.62
N PHE A 128 -6.85 19.72 -17.97
CA PHE A 128 -6.25 20.29 -16.77
C PHE A 128 -6.18 19.27 -15.63
N THR A 129 -7.27 18.53 -15.40
CA THR A 129 -7.31 17.46 -14.39
C THR A 129 -6.31 16.35 -14.72
N LYS A 130 -6.21 15.94 -15.99
CA LYS A 130 -5.25 14.94 -16.44
C LYS A 130 -3.81 15.37 -16.19
N GLU A 131 -3.44 16.58 -16.61
CA GLU A 131 -2.10 17.14 -16.39
C GLU A 131 -1.75 17.19 -14.89
N ASN A 132 -2.70 17.60 -14.04
CA ASN A 132 -2.47 17.62 -12.59
C ASN A 132 -2.27 16.22 -12.00
N VAL A 133 -3.03 15.22 -12.43
CA VAL A 133 -2.86 13.84 -11.96
C VAL A 133 -1.48 13.31 -12.36
N LEU A 134 -1.09 13.48 -13.63
CA LEU A 134 0.22 13.07 -14.14
C LEU A 134 1.36 13.77 -13.41
N HIS A 135 1.25 15.07 -13.20
CA HIS A 135 2.24 15.87 -12.46
C HIS A 135 2.42 15.39 -11.02
N ASN A 136 1.32 15.08 -10.33
CA ASN A 136 1.37 14.59 -8.95
C ASN A 136 1.98 13.18 -8.87
N PHE A 137 1.69 12.30 -9.83
CA PHE A 137 2.39 11.02 -9.91
C PHE A 137 3.88 11.20 -10.21
N ALA A 138 4.26 12.03 -11.17
CA ALA A 138 5.66 12.27 -11.51
C ALA A 138 6.46 12.76 -10.28
N LYS A 139 5.95 13.78 -9.58
CA LYS A 139 6.57 14.27 -8.33
C LYS A 139 6.73 13.19 -7.27
N LEU A 140 5.70 12.35 -7.10
CA LEU A 140 5.75 11.25 -6.14
C LEU A 140 6.84 10.24 -6.52
N TYR A 141 6.93 9.87 -7.80
CA TYR A 141 7.93 8.91 -8.27
C TYR A 141 9.34 9.48 -8.30
N ASP A 142 9.53 10.79 -8.52
CA ASP A 142 10.83 11.45 -8.35
C ASP A 142 11.37 11.25 -6.92
N VAL A 143 10.49 11.35 -5.91
CA VAL A 143 10.85 11.12 -4.50
C VAL A 143 11.20 9.65 -4.23
N ILE A 144 10.40 8.70 -4.77
CA ILE A 144 10.63 7.26 -4.59
C ILE A 144 11.93 6.82 -5.29
N GLU A 145 12.15 7.26 -6.53
CA GLU A 145 13.38 6.99 -7.29
C GLU A 145 14.60 7.55 -6.57
N GLY A 146 14.54 8.81 -6.10
CA GLY A 146 15.60 9.43 -5.31
C GLY A 146 15.92 8.65 -4.04
N GLN A 147 14.89 8.18 -3.32
CA GLN A 147 15.07 7.35 -2.12
C GLN A 147 15.76 6.03 -2.43
N LEU A 148 15.33 5.33 -3.48
CA LEU A 148 15.92 4.04 -3.87
C LEU A 148 17.38 4.21 -4.32
N ILE A 149 17.71 5.31 -5.02
CA ILE A 149 19.09 5.67 -5.36
C ILE A 149 19.90 5.92 -4.08
N GLN A 150 19.39 6.74 -3.16
CA GLN A 150 20.09 7.11 -1.94
C GLN A 150 20.34 5.92 -1.02
N ASN A 151 19.34 5.03 -0.87
CA ASN A 151 19.44 3.87 0.01
C ASN A 151 20.35 2.79 -0.59
N GLY A 152 20.29 2.56 -1.90
CA GLY A 152 21.21 1.67 -2.63
C GLY A 152 21.07 0.16 -2.36
N SER A 153 20.30 -0.25 -1.34
CA SER A 153 20.08 -1.67 -1.00
C SER A 153 19.09 -2.38 -1.94
N GLY A 154 18.33 -1.61 -2.73
CA GLY A 154 17.23 -2.12 -3.53
C GLY A 154 15.88 -2.16 -2.80
N TRP A 155 15.81 -1.69 -1.56
CA TRP A 155 14.59 -1.49 -0.77
C TRP A 155 14.38 -0.01 -0.44
N LEU A 156 13.18 0.39 -0.03
CA LEU A 156 12.92 1.80 0.29
C LEU A 156 13.66 2.26 1.54
N ILE A 157 13.77 1.41 2.56
CA ILE A 157 14.43 1.75 3.82
C ILE A 157 15.28 0.58 4.29
N GLY A 158 16.48 0.90 4.78
CA GLY A 158 17.40 -0.10 5.32
C GLY A 158 17.82 -1.11 4.26
N ASP A 159 18.06 -2.35 4.67
CA ASP A 159 18.71 -3.39 3.87
C ASP A 159 17.84 -4.61 3.58
N LYS A 160 16.55 -4.57 3.96
CA LYS A 160 15.60 -5.67 3.78
C LYS A 160 14.23 -5.19 3.31
N PHE A 161 13.46 -6.12 2.74
CA PHE A 161 12.06 -5.91 2.41
C PHE A 161 11.21 -5.75 3.68
N THR A 162 10.39 -4.70 3.72
CA THR A 162 9.57 -4.37 4.91
C THR A 162 8.12 -4.04 4.57
N ILE A 163 7.32 -3.77 5.61
CA ILE A 163 5.97 -3.21 5.50
C ILE A 163 5.93 -1.88 4.72
N VAL A 164 7.04 -1.14 4.63
CA VAL A 164 7.14 0.04 3.76
C VAL A 164 7.05 -0.39 2.30
N ASP A 165 7.86 -1.36 1.89
CA ASP A 165 7.86 -1.87 0.52
C ASP A 165 6.49 -2.49 0.16
N ILE A 166 5.85 -3.22 1.08
CA ILE A 166 4.47 -3.70 0.91
C ILE A 166 3.50 -2.54 0.63
N ALA A 167 3.57 -1.48 1.43
CA ALA A 167 2.68 -0.33 1.31
C ALA A 167 2.83 0.40 -0.02
N PHE A 168 4.07 0.58 -0.50
CA PHE A 168 4.32 1.21 -1.80
C PHE A 168 4.02 0.29 -2.98
N ALA A 169 4.36 -1.00 -2.89
CA ALA A 169 4.22 -1.93 -4.00
C ALA A 169 2.76 -2.18 -4.38
N THR A 170 1.88 -2.25 -3.39
CA THR A 170 0.42 -2.34 -3.61
C THR A 170 -0.13 -1.08 -4.28
N GLY A 171 0.36 0.10 -3.91
CA GLY A 171 0.03 1.36 -4.57
C GLY A 171 0.53 1.41 -6.01
N ASN A 172 1.78 1.03 -6.25
CA ASN A 172 2.39 0.97 -7.58
C ASN A 172 1.69 -0.04 -8.47
N HIS A 173 1.40 -1.24 -7.95
CA HIS A 173 0.64 -2.25 -8.67
C HIS A 173 -0.75 -1.74 -9.05
N ARG A 174 -1.45 -1.10 -8.10
CA ARG A 174 -2.77 -0.53 -8.39
C ARG A 174 -2.70 0.59 -9.42
N ARG A 175 -1.61 1.37 -9.46
CA ARG A 175 -1.40 2.35 -10.54
C ARG A 175 -1.34 1.64 -11.89
N ILE A 176 -0.53 0.59 -12.00
CA ILE A 176 -0.40 -0.19 -13.25
C ILE A 176 -1.77 -0.73 -13.68
N GLU A 177 -2.50 -1.38 -12.77
CA GLU A 177 -3.83 -1.94 -13.07
C GLU A 177 -4.84 -0.90 -13.60
N VAL A 178 -4.80 0.32 -13.08
CA VAL A 178 -5.84 1.32 -13.33
C VAL A 178 -5.49 2.27 -14.47
N PHE A 179 -4.21 2.64 -14.60
CA PHE A 179 -3.81 3.76 -15.45
C PHE A 179 -3.01 3.33 -16.69
N THR A 180 -2.41 2.12 -16.73
CA THR A 180 -1.69 1.67 -17.93
C THR A 180 -2.62 1.50 -19.12
N GLY A 181 -2.23 2.01 -20.28
CA GLY A 181 -3.04 2.07 -21.49
C GLY A 181 -4.10 3.19 -21.50
N THR A 182 -4.12 4.04 -20.48
CA THR A 182 -5.02 5.22 -20.41
C THR A 182 -4.26 6.52 -20.68
N ASP A 183 -4.97 7.63 -20.86
CA ASP A 183 -4.36 8.96 -20.99
C ASP A 183 -3.68 9.46 -19.70
N TYR A 184 -3.86 8.75 -18.59
CA TYR A 184 -3.28 9.04 -17.28
C TYR A 184 -2.03 8.19 -16.99
N GLU A 185 -1.49 7.50 -18.00
CA GLU A 185 -0.22 6.79 -17.92
C GLU A 185 0.99 7.73 -18.05
N ILE A 186 2.02 7.50 -17.23
CA ILE A 186 3.35 8.09 -17.44
C ILE A 186 4.02 7.27 -18.56
N LYS A 187 4.08 7.82 -19.78
CA LYS A 187 4.51 7.08 -20.98
C LYS A 187 5.96 6.60 -20.95
N ASP A 188 6.85 7.34 -20.30
CA ASP A 188 8.28 7.08 -20.21
C ASP A 188 8.70 6.62 -18.80
N PHE A 189 7.79 5.92 -18.10
CA PHE A 189 7.96 5.54 -16.71
C PHE A 189 9.25 4.74 -16.47
N ASP A 190 9.51 3.71 -17.29
CA ASP A 190 10.64 2.82 -17.08
C ASP A 190 11.99 3.50 -17.33
N GLU A 191 12.03 4.45 -18.28
CA GLU A 191 13.22 5.25 -18.58
C GLU A 191 13.50 6.28 -17.49
N LYS A 192 12.45 6.89 -16.93
CA LYS A 192 12.55 7.90 -15.87
C LYS A 192 12.83 7.32 -14.49
N TYR A 193 12.26 6.16 -14.20
CA TYR A 193 12.27 5.56 -12.86
C TYR A 193 12.85 4.13 -12.83
N PRO A 194 14.07 3.93 -13.36
CA PRO A 194 14.66 2.60 -13.47
C PRO A 194 14.90 1.93 -12.11
N LYS A 195 15.14 2.69 -11.01
CA LYS A 195 15.24 2.09 -9.68
C LYS A 195 13.88 1.67 -9.15
N VAL A 196 12.81 2.43 -9.39
CA VAL A 196 11.45 2.00 -9.05
C VAL A 196 11.07 0.72 -9.80
N VAL A 197 11.35 0.63 -11.11
CA VAL A 197 11.13 -0.60 -11.87
C VAL A 197 11.88 -1.76 -11.24
N LYS A 198 13.18 -1.59 -10.97
CA LYS A 198 13.99 -2.66 -10.40
C LYS A 198 13.55 -3.08 -8.99
N TRP A 199 13.19 -2.12 -8.15
CA TRP A 199 12.64 -2.38 -6.83
C TRP A 199 11.33 -3.17 -6.93
N TYR A 200 10.45 -2.80 -7.85
CA TYR A 200 9.18 -3.50 -8.01
C TYR A 200 9.35 -4.94 -8.52
N GLU A 201 10.32 -5.19 -9.43
CA GLU A 201 10.72 -6.55 -9.79
C GLU A 201 11.20 -7.36 -8.58
N ASN A 202 12.03 -6.76 -7.72
CA ASN A 202 12.51 -7.41 -6.50
C ASN A 202 11.36 -7.74 -5.55
N VAL A 203 10.37 -6.85 -5.42
CA VAL A 203 9.16 -7.10 -4.61
C VAL A 203 8.35 -8.27 -5.18
N LEU A 204 8.16 -8.32 -6.50
CA LEU A 204 7.43 -9.42 -7.16
C LEU A 204 8.16 -10.76 -7.08
N ALA A 205 9.47 -10.76 -6.83
CA ALA A 205 10.26 -11.97 -6.61
C ALA A 205 10.18 -12.50 -5.18
N ILE A 206 9.54 -11.79 -4.25
CA ILE A 206 9.29 -12.30 -2.89
C ILE A 206 8.13 -13.31 -2.95
N ASP A 207 8.40 -14.55 -2.53
CA ASP A 207 7.43 -15.64 -2.50
C ASP A 207 6.12 -15.22 -1.79
N GLY A 208 5.00 -15.45 -2.45
CA GLY A 208 3.66 -15.13 -1.94
C GLY A 208 3.22 -13.67 -2.11
N VAL A 209 4.11 -12.72 -2.46
CA VAL A 209 3.71 -11.33 -2.73
C VAL A 209 2.99 -11.22 -4.07
N LYS A 210 3.54 -11.83 -5.12
CA LYS A 210 2.97 -11.77 -6.47
C LYS A 210 1.52 -12.29 -6.50
N ASP A 211 1.25 -13.42 -5.84
CA ASP A 211 -0.07 -14.06 -5.77
C ASP A 211 -1.15 -13.24 -5.05
N VAL A 212 -0.78 -12.16 -4.35
CA VAL A 212 -1.74 -11.22 -3.75
C VAL A 212 -1.93 -9.98 -4.62
N LEU A 213 -0.92 -9.64 -5.41
CA LEU A 213 -0.97 -8.50 -6.32
C LEU A 213 -1.72 -8.88 -7.60
N THR A 214 -1.38 -10.00 -8.24
CA THR A 214 -1.94 -10.46 -9.53
C THR A 214 -3.03 -11.51 -9.36
#